data_AF-A0A2P6W466-F1
#
_entry.id   AF-A0A2P6W466-F1
#
_cell.length_a   1.000
_cell.length_b   1.000
_cell.length_c   1.000
_cell.angle_alpha   90.00
_cell.angle_beta   90.00
_cell.angle_gamma   90.00
#
_symmetry.space_group_name_H-M   'P 1'
#
loop_
_entity.id
_entity.type
_entity.pdbx_description
1 polymer ?
#
loop_
_entity_poly.entity_id
_entity_poly.type
_entity_poly.pdbx_seq_one_letter_code
_entity_poly.pdbx_strand_id
1 'polypeptide(L)'
;MVQPTPKHLTREEKEEIVEQMEEQIEEHPVIGILDMHNLPSKQLQQIKKEMKEFANIRMERKTLMKLAVENAGKEEIDQLDENDATQPAFIFSNKDPFQLYSLIQQNKSSAAAQGGEEAPNDIEIPEGDTGIGPGPMLGKLQGAGLQVQVDDGSIHVQKPGVIVDKGDTITGEDAEILNQVGIEPLEIGLDLDIAYSEGEIFTSEELDIDVEEYRQDLEAASSLAFNLAVNAGIIRETTAPAILSKASRKSKNLAVSEGLPVKDTVEEAIAYAGSNAEGVDSRVDLESVNLEEETEEEEEDTETDKEETDKEDEETEAKDETESEEKEKEESQEDSEVDYSEIVDQSISDAKEEIGELQEPDFDAIIEAEEDNKERKTFLEWLENQE
;
A
#
# COMPACT_ATOMS: atom_id res chain seq x y z
N MET A 1 -38.59 -2.51 8.87
CA MET A 1 -39.20 -3.57 9.72
C MET A 1 -40.33 -2.98 10.58
N VAL A 2 -41.27 -3.79 11.09
CA VAL A 2 -42.26 -3.33 12.07
C VAL A 2 -41.60 -3.28 13.45
N GLN A 3 -41.56 -2.11 14.09
CA GLN A 3 -41.10 -2.00 15.48
C GLN A 3 -41.94 -2.94 16.36
N PRO A 4 -41.32 -3.83 17.16
CA PRO A 4 -42.09 -4.72 18.03
C PRO A 4 -42.90 -3.88 19.02
N THR A 5 -44.22 -4.07 19.03
CA THR A 5 -45.10 -3.41 19.99
C THR A 5 -44.57 -3.65 21.40
N PRO A 6 -44.37 -2.61 22.22
CA PRO A 6 -43.70 -2.76 23.50
C PRO A 6 -44.54 -3.68 24.38
N LYS A 7 -44.01 -4.88 24.69
CA LYS A 7 -44.53 -5.67 25.80
C LYS A 7 -44.63 -4.75 27.02
N HIS A 8 -45.78 -4.77 27.67
CA HIS A 8 -45.98 -4.11 28.95
C HIS A 8 -45.22 -4.90 30.02
N LEU A 9 -43.89 -4.78 30.04
CA LEU A 9 -43.07 -5.23 31.16
C LEU A 9 -43.59 -4.55 32.42
N THR A 10 -43.83 -5.37 33.43
CA THR A 10 -44.09 -4.96 34.80
C THR A 10 -42.90 -4.18 35.35
N ARG A 11 -43.05 -3.60 36.54
CA ARG A 11 -41.96 -2.90 37.21
C ARG A 11 -40.87 -3.89 37.67
N GLU A 12 -41.30 -5.00 38.25
CA GLU A 12 -40.43 -6.07 38.77
C GLU A 12 -39.54 -6.65 37.66
N GLU A 13 -40.10 -6.97 36.48
CA GLU A 13 -39.32 -7.46 35.32
C GLU A 13 -38.26 -6.46 34.81
N LYS A 14 -38.42 -5.15 35.05
CA LYS A 14 -37.42 -4.14 34.66
C LYS A 14 -36.33 -3.99 35.69
N GLU A 15 -36.69 -4.10 36.97
CA GLU A 15 -35.73 -4.08 38.09
C GLU A 15 -34.84 -5.33 38.00
N GLU A 16 -35.38 -6.51 37.69
CA GLU A 16 -34.61 -7.75 37.44
C GLU A 16 -33.66 -7.64 36.23
N ILE A 17 -34.09 -7.02 35.12
CA ILE A 17 -33.23 -6.81 33.95
C ILE A 17 -32.05 -5.88 34.27
N VAL A 18 -32.26 -4.88 35.13
CA VAL A 18 -31.23 -3.92 35.53
C VAL A 18 -30.24 -4.58 36.51
N GLU A 19 -30.70 -5.30 37.54
CA GLU A 19 -29.82 -6.11 38.42
C GLU A 19 -28.95 -7.10 37.63
N GLN A 20 -29.51 -7.77 36.61
CA GLN A 20 -28.72 -8.67 35.76
C GLN A 20 -27.70 -7.94 34.87
N MET A 21 -27.94 -6.68 34.48
CA MET A 21 -26.95 -5.91 33.74
C MET A 21 -25.85 -5.39 34.67
N GLU A 22 -26.20 -4.97 35.89
CA GLU A 22 -25.24 -4.61 36.94
C GLU A 22 -24.30 -5.78 37.26
N GLU A 23 -24.82 -7.00 37.47
CA GLU A 23 -24.01 -8.21 37.70
C GLU A 23 -23.04 -8.48 36.54
N GLN A 24 -23.50 -8.34 35.28
CA GLN A 24 -22.64 -8.52 34.11
C GLN A 24 -21.57 -7.42 33.95
N ILE A 25 -21.92 -6.17 34.29
CA ILE A 25 -21.01 -5.01 34.34
C ILE A 25 -19.94 -5.22 35.41
N GLU A 26 -20.28 -5.76 36.59
CA GLU A 26 -19.31 -6.05 37.66
C GLU A 26 -18.41 -7.25 37.33
N GLU A 27 -18.98 -8.34 36.76
CA GLU A 27 -18.24 -9.57 36.45
C GLU A 27 -17.14 -9.37 35.39
N HIS A 28 -17.39 -8.55 34.36
CA HIS A 28 -16.51 -8.43 33.21
C HIS A 28 -15.57 -7.20 33.32
N PRO A 29 -14.29 -7.33 32.92
CA PRO A 29 -13.36 -6.21 32.89
C PRO A 29 -13.67 -5.23 31.74
N VAL A 30 -14.08 -5.75 30.57
CA VAL A 30 -14.34 -4.96 29.36
C VAL A 30 -15.83 -4.95 29.04
N ILE A 31 -16.36 -3.74 28.84
CA ILE A 31 -17.76 -3.44 28.55
C ILE A 31 -17.79 -2.52 27.34
N GLY A 32 -18.48 -2.90 26.27
CA GLY A 32 -18.65 -2.04 25.10
C GLY A 32 -20.11 -1.77 24.77
N ILE A 33 -20.35 -0.73 23.96
CA ILE A 33 -21.63 -0.46 23.32
C ILE A 33 -21.46 -0.70 21.81
N LEU A 34 -22.32 -1.55 21.27
CA LEU A 34 -22.44 -1.82 19.83
C LEU A 34 -23.68 -1.13 19.28
N ASP A 35 -23.63 -0.58 18.07
CA ASP A 35 -24.86 -0.37 17.27
C ASP A 35 -25.21 -1.66 16.51
N MET A 36 -26.52 -1.92 16.37
CA MET A 36 -27.10 -3.03 15.63
C MET A 36 -28.00 -2.52 14.49
N HIS A 37 -27.76 -1.30 14.01
CA HIS A 37 -28.54 -0.70 12.94
C HIS A 37 -28.48 -1.54 11.65
N ASN A 38 -29.58 -1.54 10.90
CA ASN A 38 -29.78 -2.27 9.64
C ASN A 38 -29.54 -3.80 9.63
N LEU A 39 -29.18 -4.45 10.76
CA LEU A 39 -28.88 -5.88 10.79
C LEU A 39 -30.12 -6.77 10.60
N PRO A 40 -30.19 -7.63 9.56
CA PRO A 40 -31.30 -8.55 9.41
C PRO A 40 -31.23 -9.67 10.46
N SER A 41 -32.39 -10.09 10.97
CA SER A 41 -32.45 -10.92 12.18
C SER A 41 -31.80 -12.31 12.05
N LYS A 42 -31.47 -12.80 10.85
CA LYS A 42 -30.74 -14.06 10.65
C LYS A 42 -29.24 -13.87 10.88
N GLN A 43 -28.66 -12.86 10.23
CA GLN A 43 -27.26 -12.46 10.37
C GLN A 43 -26.94 -12.16 11.84
N LEU A 44 -27.77 -11.33 12.50
CA LEU A 44 -27.60 -11.02 13.93
C LEU A 44 -27.62 -12.28 14.82
N GLN A 45 -28.43 -13.30 14.50
CA GLN A 45 -28.44 -14.57 15.23
C GLN A 45 -27.20 -15.44 14.97
N GLN A 46 -26.63 -15.36 13.77
CA GLN A 46 -25.40 -16.07 13.40
C GLN A 46 -24.19 -15.42 14.09
N ILE A 47 -24.01 -14.11 13.93
CA ILE A 47 -22.92 -13.33 14.57
C ILE A 47 -23.00 -13.50 16.09
N LYS A 48 -24.20 -13.39 16.70
CA LYS A 48 -24.36 -13.62 18.16
C LYS A 48 -24.04 -15.05 18.61
N LYS A 49 -24.10 -16.04 17.72
CA LYS A 49 -23.72 -17.43 18.02
C LYS A 49 -22.21 -17.63 17.95
N GLU A 50 -21.54 -17.00 16.99
CA GLU A 50 -20.08 -17.00 16.84
C GLU A 50 -19.41 -16.22 17.97
N MET A 51 -19.88 -14.99 18.24
CA MET A 51 -19.37 -14.14 19.32
C MET A 51 -19.53 -14.75 20.71
N LYS A 52 -20.47 -15.69 20.92
CA LYS A 52 -20.78 -16.29 22.23
C LYS A 52 -19.60 -16.97 22.91
N GLU A 53 -18.58 -17.41 22.17
CA GLU A 53 -17.38 -18.01 22.75
C GLU A 53 -16.43 -16.98 23.39
N PHE A 54 -16.55 -15.70 23.01
CA PHE A 54 -15.61 -14.63 23.38
C PHE A 54 -16.27 -13.44 24.09
N ALA A 55 -17.56 -13.21 23.85
CA ALA A 55 -18.31 -12.10 24.41
C ALA A 55 -19.81 -12.41 24.56
N ASN A 56 -20.45 -11.78 25.55
CA ASN A 56 -21.88 -11.88 25.78
C ASN A 56 -22.56 -10.58 25.34
N ILE A 57 -23.46 -10.65 24.35
CA ILE A 57 -24.11 -9.47 23.76
C ILE A 57 -25.55 -9.37 24.26
N ARG A 58 -25.92 -8.26 24.89
CA ARG A 58 -27.26 -8.02 25.46
C ARG A 58 -27.84 -6.69 24.96
N MET A 59 -28.89 -6.79 24.15
CA MET A 59 -29.66 -5.64 23.67
C MET A 59 -30.83 -5.36 24.63
N GLU A 60 -30.92 -4.14 25.15
CA GLU A 60 -32.03 -3.68 25.99
C GLU A 60 -32.47 -2.27 25.57
N ARG A 61 -33.45 -1.70 26.27
CA ARG A 61 -33.86 -0.31 26.00
C ARG A 61 -32.79 0.66 26.49
N LYS A 62 -32.45 1.70 25.71
CA LYS A 62 -31.56 2.80 26.12
C LYS A 62 -31.78 3.21 27.59
N THR A 63 -33.02 3.49 27.99
CA THR A 63 -33.37 3.90 29.37
C THR A 63 -33.05 2.89 30.49
N LEU A 64 -32.97 1.59 30.19
CA LEU A 64 -32.56 0.57 31.17
C LEU A 64 -31.04 0.39 31.17
N MET A 65 -30.40 0.56 30.01
CA MET A 65 -28.93 0.55 29.89
C MET A 65 -28.32 1.71 30.68
N LYS A 66 -28.83 2.94 30.49
CA LYS A 66 -28.41 4.12 31.27
C LYS A 66 -28.54 3.90 32.78
N LEU A 67 -29.65 3.31 33.23
CA LEU A 67 -29.88 3.06 34.66
C LEU A 67 -28.93 2.00 35.25
N ALA A 68 -28.57 0.95 34.49
CA ALA A 68 -27.58 -0.02 34.94
C ALA A 68 -26.14 0.55 34.97
N VAL A 69 -25.84 1.49 34.07
CA VAL A 69 -24.59 2.29 34.06
C VAL A 69 -24.53 3.21 35.28
N GLU A 70 -25.56 4.02 35.53
CA GLU A 70 -25.66 4.92 36.70
C GLU A 70 -25.60 4.16 38.06
N ASN A 71 -26.12 2.93 38.12
CA ASN A 71 -26.10 2.11 39.33
C ASN A 71 -24.78 1.35 39.51
N ALA A 72 -24.05 1.05 38.44
CA ALA A 72 -22.79 0.34 38.50
C ALA A 72 -21.67 1.25 39.03
N GLY A 73 -21.25 1.02 40.27
CA GLY A 73 -20.27 1.86 40.98
C GLY A 73 -18.82 1.76 40.51
N LYS A 74 -18.56 1.62 39.19
CA LYS A 74 -17.23 1.70 38.57
C LYS A 74 -16.88 3.16 38.24
N GLU A 75 -15.60 3.49 38.27
CA GLU A 75 -15.12 4.84 37.95
C GLU A 75 -15.26 5.13 36.45
N GLU A 76 -15.58 6.39 36.09
CA GLU A 76 -15.64 6.93 34.72
C GLU A 76 -16.62 6.28 33.72
N ILE A 77 -17.37 5.26 34.13
CA ILE A 77 -18.44 4.60 33.34
C ILE A 77 -19.57 5.55 32.90
N ASP A 78 -19.80 6.67 33.59
CA ASP A 78 -20.80 7.68 33.21
C ASP A 78 -20.60 8.27 31.80
N GLN A 79 -19.40 8.17 31.22
CA GLN A 79 -19.08 8.67 29.88
C GLN A 79 -19.56 7.72 28.75
N LEU A 80 -19.88 6.45 29.04
CA LEU A 80 -20.54 5.55 28.07
C LEU A 80 -21.92 6.07 27.64
N ASP A 81 -22.49 6.97 28.43
CA ASP A 81 -23.84 7.46 28.31
C ASP A 81 -24.01 8.50 27.18
N GLU A 82 -22.90 9.00 26.61
CA GLU A 82 -22.84 9.97 25.51
C GLU A 82 -23.01 9.34 24.10
N ASN A 83 -23.11 8.01 23.97
CA ASN A 83 -23.21 7.35 22.67
C ASN A 83 -24.55 7.62 21.91
N ASP A 84 -24.43 8.11 20.67
CA ASP A 84 -25.54 8.39 19.76
C ASP A 84 -26.19 7.15 19.11
N ALA A 85 -25.54 5.98 19.12
CA ALA A 85 -25.94 4.69 18.51
C ALA A 85 -27.46 4.47 18.42
N THR A 86 -27.99 4.13 17.25
CA THR A 86 -29.44 4.08 17.02
C THR A 86 -30.10 2.89 17.72
N GLN A 87 -29.48 1.71 17.70
CA GLN A 87 -29.97 0.47 18.31
C GLN A 87 -28.89 -0.17 19.20
N PRO A 88 -28.55 0.47 20.34
CA PRO A 88 -27.41 0.04 21.14
C PRO A 88 -27.64 -1.30 21.83
N ALA A 89 -26.56 -2.06 21.97
CA ALA A 89 -26.49 -3.27 22.78
C ALA A 89 -25.18 -3.28 23.58
N PHE A 90 -25.21 -3.80 24.80
CA PHE A 90 -23.96 -4.05 25.53
C PHE A 90 -23.27 -5.29 25.00
N ILE A 91 -21.94 -5.22 24.93
CA ILE A 91 -21.06 -6.36 24.77
C ILE A 91 -20.16 -6.48 26.02
N PHE A 92 -20.16 -7.66 26.63
CA PHE A 92 -19.34 -7.97 27.80
C PHE A 92 -18.27 -8.98 27.41
N SER A 93 -17.00 -8.70 27.71
CA SER A 93 -15.90 -9.63 27.43
C SER A 93 -14.84 -9.65 28.53
N ASN A 94 -14.12 -10.77 28.59
CA ASN A 94 -12.92 -10.97 29.41
C ASN A 94 -11.63 -10.83 28.57
N LYS A 95 -11.75 -10.43 27.31
CA LYS A 95 -10.63 -10.10 26.41
C LYS A 95 -10.33 -8.60 26.48
N ASP A 96 -9.10 -8.27 26.14
CA ASP A 96 -8.62 -6.93 25.84
C ASP A 96 -9.52 -6.20 24.79
N PRO A 97 -9.75 -4.88 24.91
CA PRO A 97 -10.68 -4.15 24.05
C PRO A 97 -10.23 -4.09 22.57
N PHE A 98 -8.94 -4.00 22.27
CA PHE A 98 -8.42 -4.01 20.89
C PHE A 98 -8.58 -5.41 20.27
N GLN A 99 -8.32 -6.46 21.05
CA GLN A 99 -8.61 -7.84 20.61
C GLN A 99 -10.10 -8.06 20.39
N LEU A 100 -10.97 -7.46 21.21
CA LEU A 100 -12.42 -7.54 21.04
C LEU A 100 -12.86 -6.84 19.75
N TYR A 101 -12.36 -5.63 19.49
CA TYR A 101 -12.63 -4.88 18.25
C TYR A 101 -12.18 -5.67 17.01
N SER A 102 -10.93 -6.15 16.98
CA SER A 102 -10.40 -6.93 15.86
C SER A 102 -11.19 -8.23 15.63
N LEU A 103 -11.62 -8.92 16.70
CA LEU A 103 -12.49 -10.10 16.57
C LEU A 103 -13.89 -9.76 16.03
N ILE A 104 -14.44 -8.59 16.37
CA ILE A 104 -15.72 -8.12 15.81
C ILE A 104 -15.57 -7.83 14.31
N GLN A 105 -14.54 -7.09 13.91
CA GLN A 105 -14.24 -6.79 12.50
C GLN A 105 -14.03 -8.08 11.68
N GLN A 106 -13.29 -9.06 12.21
CA GLN A 106 -13.07 -10.36 11.56
C GLN A 106 -14.35 -11.22 11.42
N ASN A 107 -15.39 -10.97 12.22
CA ASN A 107 -16.68 -11.68 12.15
C ASN A 107 -17.77 -10.84 11.45
N LYS A 108 -17.40 -9.79 10.71
CA LYS A 108 -18.31 -9.13 9.77
C LYS A 108 -18.71 -10.10 8.65
N SER A 109 -19.98 -10.04 8.24
CA SER A 109 -20.55 -10.92 7.23
C SER A 109 -20.94 -10.12 5.99
N SER A 110 -20.43 -10.52 4.83
CA SER A 110 -20.89 -9.97 3.55
C SER A 110 -22.37 -10.27 3.32
N ALA A 111 -23.06 -9.36 2.65
CA ALA A 111 -24.45 -9.54 2.27
C ALA A 111 -24.81 -8.91 0.92
N ALA A 112 -25.70 -9.62 0.21
CA ALA A 112 -26.50 -9.13 -0.89
C ALA A 112 -27.22 -7.78 -0.61
N ALA A 113 -26.96 -6.77 -1.44
CA ALA A 113 -27.72 -5.51 -1.44
C ALA A 113 -29.16 -5.71 -1.94
N GLN A 114 -30.11 -4.95 -1.39
CA GLN A 114 -31.54 -4.98 -1.75
C GLN A 114 -32.00 -3.74 -2.53
N GLY A 115 -31.14 -2.72 -2.62
CA GLY A 115 -31.37 -1.49 -3.38
C GLY A 115 -32.06 -0.40 -2.56
N GLY A 116 -31.59 0.84 -2.72
CA GLY A 116 -31.94 1.97 -1.83
C GLY A 116 -31.09 2.03 -0.56
N GLU A 117 -29.97 1.31 -0.53
CA GLU A 117 -28.94 1.31 0.52
C GLU A 117 -27.72 2.09 0.00
N GLU A 118 -27.00 2.77 0.88
CA GLU A 118 -25.77 3.51 0.54
C GLU A 118 -24.57 2.55 0.49
N ALA A 119 -23.69 2.69 -0.50
CA ALA A 119 -22.52 1.85 -0.66
C ALA A 119 -21.45 2.16 0.40
N PRO A 120 -21.02 1.20 1.25
CA PRO A 120 -20.05 1.47 2.32
C PRO A 120 -18.62 1.68 1.79
N ASN A 121 -18.30 1.08 0.65
CA ASN A 121 -17.04 1.14 -0.09
C ASN A 121 -17.34 1.08 -1.60
N ASP A 122 -16.36 1.38 -2.45
CA ASP A 122 -16.52 1.31 -3.90
C ASP A 122 -16.87 -0.11 -4.36
N ILE A 123 -17.93 -0.26 -5.15
CA ILE A 123 -18.43 -1.57 -5.57
C ILE A 123 -17.91 -1.89 -6.97
N GLU A 124 -16.77 -2.59 -7.02
CA GLU A 124 -16.20 -3.12 -8.26
C GLU A 124 -16.70 -4.54 -8.60
N ILE A 125 -16.79 -4.82 -9.91
CA ILE A 125 -16.89 -6.19 -10.43
C ILE A 125 -15.52 -6.58 -10.97
N PRO A 126 -14.90 -7.69 -10.49
CA PRO A 126 -13.60 -8.14 -10.98
C PRO A 126 -13.68 -8.69 -12.40
N GLU A 127 -12.53 -8.73 -13.08
CA GLU A 127 -12.39 -9.41 -14.38
C GLU A 127 -12.62 -10.92 -14.29
N GLY A 128 -13.15 -11.51 -15.36
CA GLY A 128 -13.38 -12.96 -15.46
C GLY A 128 -14.80 -13.38 -15.86
N ASP A 129 -15.06 -14.69 -15.75
CA ASP A 129 -16.36 -15.29 -16.07
C ASP A 129 -17.40 -15.02 -14.97
N THR A 130 -18.50 -14.36 -15.31
CA THR A 130 -19.62 -14.17 -14.37
C THR A 130 -20.47 -15.43 -14.18
N GLY A 131 -20.30 -16.46 -15.04
CA GLY A 131 -21.15 -17.65 -15.07
C GLY A 131 -22.58 -17.40 -15.57
N ILE A 132 -22.92 -16.16 -15.95
CA ILE A 132 -24.25 -15.77 -16.42
C ILE A 132 -24.35 -16.01 -17.93
N GLY A 133 -25.37 -16.74 -18.37
CA GLY A 133 -25.60 -16.98 -19.81
C GLY A 133 -26.03 -15.72 -20.59
N PRO A 134 -25.73 -15.62 -21.90
CA PRO A 134 -26.06 -14.47 -22.72
C PRO A 134 -27.58 -14.25 -22.80
N GLY A 135 -28.01 -13.05 -22.43
CA GLY A 135 -29.41 -12.68 -22.29
C GLY A 135 -29.58 -11.19 -21.95
N PRO A 136 -30.70 -10.78 -21.33
CA PRO A 136 -30.91 -9.37 -20.97
C PRO A 136 -29.87 -8.82 -19.99
N MET A 137 -29.18 -9.68 -19.23
CA MET A 137 -28.09 -9.29 -18.33
C MET A 137 -26.88 -8.69 -19.07
N LEU A 138 -26.61 -9.07 -20.33
CA LEU A 138 -25.53 -8.46 -21.11
C LEU A 138 -25.77 -6.96 -21.33
N GLY A 139 -27.02 -6.59 -21.65
CA GLY A 139 -27.39 -5.18 -21.81
C GLY A 139 -27.43 -4.41 -20.50
N LYS A 140 -27.69 -5.07 -19.37
CA LYS A 140 -27.61 -4.46 -18.03
C LYS A 140 -26.16 -4.18 -17.63
N LEU A 141 -25.26 -5.16 -17.77
CA LEU A 141 -23.83 -5.00 -17.48
C LEU A 141 -23.19 -3.90 -18.35
N GLN A 142 -23.51 -3.86 -19.65
CA GLN A 142 -23.07 -2.78 -20.54
C GLN A 142 -23.71 -1.43 -20.19
N GLY A 143 -24.95 -1.42 -19.70
CA GLY A 143 -25.65 -0.22 -19.23
C GLY A 143 -25.04 0.37 -17.94
N ALA A 144 -24.52 -0.50 -17.07
CA ALA A 144 -23.75 -0.17 -15.87
C ALA A 144 -22.27 0.20 -16.16
N GLY A 145 -21.89 0.41 -17.44
CA GLY A 145 -20.55 0.86 -17.84
C GLY A 145 -19.48 -0.24 -17.99
N LEU A 146 -19.80 -1.50 -17.69
CA LEU A 146 -18.80 -2.59 -17.75
C LEU A 146 -18.50 -3.06 -19.18
N GLN A 147 -17.21 -3.28 -19.45
CA GLN A 147 -16.72 -3.83 -20.72
C GLN A 147 -16.85 -5.35 -20.70
N VAL A 148 -17.99 -5.85 -21.20
CA VAL A 148 -18.32 -7.29 -21.20
C VAL A 148 -18.45 -7.89 -22.60
N GLN A 149 -17.94 -9.12 -22.75
CA GLN A 149 -18.04 -9.96 -23.95
C GLN A 149 -18.78 -11.27 -23.63
N VAL A 150 -19.27 -11.96 -24.66
CA VAL A 150 -19.82 -13.31 -24.54
C VAL A 150 -18.79 -14.31 -25.05
N ASP A 151 -18.23 -15.11 -24.15
CA ASP A 151 -17.21 -16.12 -24.43
C ASP A 151 -17.67 -17.46 -23.85
N ASP A 152 -17.47 -18.55 -24.60
CA ASP A 152 -17.90 -19.95 -24.32
C ASP A 152 -19.35 -20.17 -23.81
N GLY A 153 -20.23 -19.18 -23.98
CA GLY A 153 -21.64 -19.26 -23.61
C GLY A 153 -21.99 -18.62 -22.26
N SER A 154 -21.06 -17.88 -21.65
CA SER A 154 -21.30 -17.00 -20.51
C SER A 154 -20.78 -15.58 -20.78
N ILE A 155 -21.12 -14.64 -19.91
CA ILE A 155 -20.68 -13.24 -20.01
C ILE A 155 -19.37 -13.07 -19.22
N HIS A 156 -18.32 -12.66 -19.90
CA HIS A 156 -17.01 -12.38 -19.33
C HIS A 156 -16.78 -10.86 -19.22
N VAL A 157 -16.25 -10.43 -18.08
CA VAL A 157 -15.82 -9.05 -17.81
C VAL A 157 -14.35 -8.91 -18.25
N GLN A 158 -14.08 -8.01 -19.20
CA GLN A 158 -12.74 -7.85 -19.80
C GLN A 158 -11.78 -7.02 -18.94
N LYS A 159 -12.31 -6.16 -18.08
CA LYS A 159 -11.57 -5.27 -17.17
C LYS A 159 -12.39 -5.05 -15.92
N PRO A 160 -11.78 -4.97 -14.72
CA PRO A 160 -12.50 -4.57 -13.53
C PRO A 160 -13.12 -3.18 -13.71
N GLY A 161 -14.26 -2.95 -13.07
CA GLY A 161 -14.96 -1.67 -13.14
C GLY A 161 -15.91 -1.45 -11.97
N VAL A 162 -15.93 -0.21 -11.48
CA VAL A 162 -16.82 0.26 -10.42
C VAL A 162 -18.22 0.48 -10.99
N ILE A 163 -19.25 -0.06 -10.33
CA ILE A 163 -20.67 0.19 -10.66
C ILE A 163 -21.23 1.32 -9.79
N VAL A 164 -20.85 1.35 -8.51
CA VAL A 164 -21.33 2.33 -7.52
C VAL A 164 -20.14 2.80 -6.70
N ASP A 165 -19.91 4.11 -6.68
CA ASP A 165 -18.87 4.74 -5.86
C ASP A 165 -19.29 4.76 -4.37
N LYS A 166 -18.32 4.86 -3.46
CA LYS A 166 -18.54 4.93 -2.01
C LYS A 166 -19.46 6.09 -1.63
N GLY A 167 -20.52 5.77 -0.88
CA GLY A 167 -21.54 6.71 -0.42
C GLY A 167 -22.70 6.93 -1.40
N ASP A 168 -22.63 6.43 -2.63
CA ASP A 168 -23.77 6.51 -3.56
C ASP A 168 -24.85 5.48 -3.24
N THR A 169 -26.10 5.79 -3.61
CA THR A 169 -27.25 4.90 -3.37
C THR A 169 -27.30 3.79 -4.42
N ILE A 170 -27.08 2.55 -4.00
CA ILE A 170 -27.20 1.36 -4.85
C ILE A 170 -28.60 1.29 -5.44
N THR A 171 -28.76 1.37 -6.76
CA THR A 171 -30.10 1.29 -7.36
C THR A 171 -30.61 -0.14 -7.38
N GLY A 172 -31.92 -0.31 -7.59
CA GLY A 172 -32.51 -1.65 -7.74
C GLY A 172 -31.99 -2.42 -8.95
N GLU A 173 -31.48 -1.73 -9.98
CA GLU A 173 -30.90 -2.40 -11.17
C GLU A 173 -29.47 -2.88 -10.87
N ASP A 174 -28.67 -2.10 -10.15
CA ASP A 174 -27.31 -2.46 -9.72
C ASP A 174 -27.33 -3.61 -8.71
N ALA A 175 -28.25 -3.55 -7.74
CA ALA A 175 -28.47 -4.63 -6.79
C ALA A 175 -28.87 -5.94 -7.51
N GLU A 176 -29.70 -5.90 -8.56
CA GLU A 176 -30.00 -7.09 -9.37
C GLU A 176 -28.76 -7.65 -10.09
N ILE A 177 -27.87 -6.78 -10.59
CA ILE A 177 -26.61 -7.18 -11.25
C ILE A 177 -25.68 -7.87 -10.24
N LEU A 178 -25.40 -7.22 -9.12
CA LEU A 178 -24.46 -7.70 -8.10
C LEU A 178 -24.91 -9.05 -7.52
N ASN A 179 -26.20 -9.17 -7.19
CA ASN A 179 -26.81 -10.43 -6.73
C ASN A 179 -26.74 -11.57 -7.77
N GLN A 180 -26.74 -11.24 -9.07
CA GLN A 180 -26.68 -12.23 -10.14
C GLN A 180 -25.25 -12.68 -10.47
N VAL A 181 -24.26 -11.79 -10.29
CA VAL A 181 -22.82 -12.09 -10.37
C VAL A 181 -22.33 -12.81 -9.09
N GLY A 182 -23.05 -12.64 -7.98
CA GLY A 182 -22.73 -13.26 -6.69
C GLY A 182 -21.81 -12.41 -5.81
N ILE A 183 -21.77 -11.11 -6.05
CA ILE A 183 -21.01 -10.13 -5.25
C ILE A 183 -21.93 -9.61 -4.14
N GLU A 184 -21.43 -9.65 -2.91
CA GLU A 184 -22.15 -9.26 -1.69
C GLU A 184 -21.48 -8.01 -1.09
N PRO A 185 -21.81 -6.79 -1.60
CA PRO A 185 -21.04 -5.57 -1.34
C PRO A 185 -21.29 -4.94 0.04
N LEU A 186 -22.33 -5.37 0.76
CA LEU A 186 -22.66 -4.80 2.06
C LEU A 186 -21.98 -5.62 3.16
N GLU A 187 -21.05 -4.99 3.86
CA GLU A 187 -20.45 -5.55 5.07
C GLU A 187 -21.42 -5.37 6.24
N ILE A 188 -22.16 -6.44 6.55
CA ILE A 188 -23.13 -6.49 7.65
C ILE A 188 -22.40 -7.00 8.89
N GLY A 189 -22.01 -6.06 9.75
CA GLY A 189 -21.22 -6.26 10.96
C GLY A 189 -21.92 -5.85 12.25
N LEU A 190 -21.27 -6.10 13.38
CA LEU A 190 -21.52 -5.31 14.58
C LEU A 190 -20.46 -4.21 14.58
N ASP A 191 -20.86 -2.97 14.83
CA ASP A 191 -19.91 -1.86 14.96
C ASP A 191 -19.81 -1.50 16.45
N LEU A 192 -18.57 -1.38 16.95
CA LEU A 192 -18.26 -1.13 18.36
C LEU A 192 -17.89 0.34 18.51
N ASP A 193 -18.88 1.17 18.86
CA ASP A 193 -18.69 2.61 18.95
C ASP A 193 -17.72 3.00 20.07
N ILE A 194 -17.88 2.34 21.23
CA ILE A 194 -17.19 2.66 22.48
C ILE A 194 -16.91 1.37 23.27
N ALA A 195 -15.69 1.21 23.78
CA ALA A 195 -15.30 0.21 24.76
C ALA A 195 -14.72 0.86 26.02
N TYR A 196 -15.09 0.34 27.19
CA TYR A 196 -14.54 0.68 28.50
C TYR A 196 -13.66 -0.45 29.01
N SER A 197 -12.47 -0.11 29.52
CA SER A 197 -11.55 -1.05 30.16
C SER A 197 -10.71 -0.34 31.24
N GLU A 198 -10.67 -0.91 32.44
CA GLU A 198 -9.82 -0.46 33.57
C GLU A 198 -9.92 1.02 34.00
N GLY A 199 -10.99 1.73 33.60
CA GLY A 199 -11.22 3.16 33.88
C GLY A 199 -11.11 4.04 32.63
N GLU A 200 -10.44 3.55 31.59
CA GLU A 200 -10.29 4.24 30.31
C GLU A 200 -11.41 3.86 29.33
N ILE A 201 -11.73 4.81 28.45
CA ILE A 201 -12.70 4.64 27.37
C ILE A 201 -11.96 4.80 26.05
N PHE A 202 -12.24 3.88 25.14
CA PHE A 202 -11.71 3.80 23.79
C PHE A 202 -12.86 3.93 22.80
N THR A 203 -12.76 4.89 21.90
CA THR A 203 -13.68 5.04 20.76
C THR A 203 -13.30 4.09 19.63
N SER A 204 -14.21 3.85 18.67
CA SER A 204 -13.95 3.01 17.50
C SER A 204 -12.69 3.44 16.74
N GLU A 205 -12.42 4.74 16.62
CA GLU A 205 -11.23 5.28 15.91
C GLU A 205 -9.92 4.96 16.65
N GLU A 206 -9.93 4.91 17.99
CA GLU A 206 -8.76 4.56 18.80
C GLU A 206 -8.52 3.06 18.86
N LEU A 207 -9.58 2.24 18.70
CA LEU A 207 -9.52 0.78 18.67
C LEU A 207 -9.06 0.22 17.32
N ASP A 208 -9.21 0.99 16.23
CA ASP A 208 -8.87 0.57 14.87
C ASP A 208 -7.37 0.80 14.57
N ILE A 209 -6.55 -0.15 15.03
CA ILE A 209 -5.10 -0.12 14.87
C ILE A 209 -4.68 -1.15 13.81
N ASP A 210 -4.23 -0.68 12.64
CA ASP A 210 -3.55 -1.52 11.65
C ASP A 210 -2.13 -1.87 12.14
N VAL A 211 -1.99 -3.09 12.67
CA VAL A 211 -0.73 -3.59 13.20
C VAL A 211 0.38 -3.68 12.14
N GLU A 212 0.04 -3.83 10.86
CA GLU A 212 1.01 -3.93 9.78
C GLU A 212 1.47 -2.53 9.30
N GLU A 213 0.58 -1.53 9.23
CA GLU A 213 0.96 -0.12 9.02
C GLU A 213 1.93 0.36 10.09
N TYR A 214 1.56 0.19 11.37
CA TYR A 214 2.43 0.52 12.51
C TYR A 214 3.78 -0.23 12.50
N ARG A 215 3.82 -1.43 11.91
CA ARG A 215 5.07 -2.20 11.73
C ARG A 215 5.95 -1.58 10.65
N GLN A 216 5.36 -1.20 9.51
CA GLN A 216 6.06 -0.54 8.41
C GLN A 216 6.61 0.82 8.84
N ASP A 217 5.81 1.63 9.54
CA ASP A 217 6.23 2.91 10.11
C ASP A 217 7.42 2.78 11.05
N LEU A 218 7.43 1.76 11.91
CA LEU A 218 8.54 1.52 12.84
C LEU A 218 9.82 1.05 12.11
N GLU A 219 9.69 0.27 11.03
CA GLU A 219 10.80 -0.13 10.16
C GLU A 219 11.35 1.06 9.36
N ALA A 220 10.47 1.93 8.84
CA ALA A 220 10.83 3.16 8.16
C ALA A 220 11.54 4.14 9.10
N ALA A 221 10.96 4.42 10.28
CA ALA A 221 11.55 5.29 11.29
C ALA A 221 12.92 4.79 11.78
N SER A 222 13.07 3.46 11.97
CA SER A 222 14.35 2.82 12.30
C SER A 222 15.40 3.05 11.19
N SER A 223 14.99 2.86 9.93
CA SER A 223 15.86 3.04 8.76
C SER A 223 16.27 4.51 8.56
N LEU A 224 15.34 5.45 8.71
CA LEU A 224 15.61 6.90 8.68
C LEU A 224 16.55 7.32 9.80
N ALA A 225 16.32 6.85 11.04
CA ALA A 225 17.19 7.14 12.18
C ALA A 225 18.60 6.56 11.99
N PHE A 226 18.72 5.36 11.40
CA PHE A 226 20.01 4.76 11.04
C PHE A 226 20.75 5.58 9.98
N ASN A 227 20.05 5.97 8.90
CA ASN A 227 20.59 6.80 7.84
C ASN A 227 21.07 8.16 8.37
N LEU A 228 20.26 8.82 9.21
CA LEU A 228 20.63 10.06 9.88
C LEU A 228 21.90 9.87 10.74
N ALA A 229 21.99 8.81 11.54
CA ALA A 229 23.14 8.54 12.39
C ALA A 229 24.43 8.26 11.59
N VAL A 230 24.35 7.50 10.49
CA VAL A 230 25.48 7.22 9.59
C VAL A 230 25.91 8.49 8.84
N ASN A 231 24.96 9.33 8.40
CA ASN A 231 25.26 10.59 7.71
C ASN A 231 25.84 11.65 8.65
N ALA A 232 25.35 11.74 9.89
CA ALA A 232 25.89 12.62 10.93
C ALA A 232 27.21 12.13 11.55
N GLY A 233 27.70 10.95 11.17
CA GLY A 233 28.95 10.38 11.69
C GLY A 233 28.88 9.93 13.16
N ILE A 234 27.69 9.59 13.67
CA ILE A 234 27.49 9.13 15.04
C ILE A 234 27.93 7.67 15.15
N ILE A 235 29.12 7.44 15.70
CA ILE A 235 29.73 6.11 15.83
C ILE A 235 29.12 5.36 17.03
N ARG A 236 28.41 4.27 16.74
CA ARG A 236 27.95 3.23 17.68
C ARG A 236 28.26 1.85 17.08
N GLU A 237 28.13 0.79 17.86
CA GLU A 237 28.35 -0.58 17.42
C GLU A 237 27.52 -0.94 16.16
N THR A 238 26.27 -0.48 16.10
CA THR A 238 25.37 -0.68 14.96
C THR A 238 25.73 0.14 13.72
N THR A 239 26.19 1.39 13.88
CA THR A 239 26.46 2.30 12.75
C THR A 239 27.91 2.24 12.24
N ALA A 240 28.86 1.81 13.08
CA ALA A 240 30.28 1.79 12.74
C ALA A 240 30.62 0.98 11.48
N PRO A 241 30.06 -0.22 11.23
CA PRO A 241 30.35 -0.97 10.00
C PRO A 241 29.92 -0.23 8.73
N ALA A 242 28.77 0.44 8.77
CA ALA A 242 28.25 1.22 7.65
C ALA A 242 29.06 2.51 7.41
N ILE A 243 29.43 3.23 8.49
CA ILE A 243 30.31 4.41 8.40
C ILE A 243 31.68 4.04 7.82
N LEU A 244 32.30 2.95 8.29
CA LEU A 244 33.59 2.48 7.77
C LEU A 244 33.50 2.04 6.31
N SER A 245 32.46 1.30 5.94
CA SER A 245 32.22 0.88 4.54
C SER A 245 32.01 2.08 3.62
N LYS A 246 31.23 3.08 4.05
CA LYS A 246 31.01 4.33 3.34
C LYS A 246 32.30 5.15 3.19
N ALA A 247 33.11 5.25 4.25
CA ALA A 247 34.39 5.95 4.20
C ALA A 247 35.39 5.25 3.27
N SER A 248 35.45 3.90 3.29
CA SER A 248 36.27 3.11 2.38
C SER A 248 35.87 3.32 0.92
N ARG A 249 34.57 3.18 0.59
CA ARG A 249 34.04 3.45 -0.76
C ARG A 249 34.36 4.88 -1.22
N LYS A 250 34.09 5.90 -0.40
CA LYS A 250 34.42 7.31 -0.74
C LYS A 250 35.91 7.52 -1.01
N SER A 251 36.78 6.88 -0.22
CA SER A 251 38.24 6.98 -0.39
C SER A 251 38.70 6.29 -1.67
N LYS A 252 38.10 5.13 -2.00
CA LYS A 252 38.39 4.39 -3.23
C LYS A 252 37.95 5.17 -4.47
N ASN A 253 36.72 5.69 -4.48
CA ASN A 253 36.18 6.49 -5.57
C ASN A 253 37.06 7.73 -5.84
N LEU A 254 37.50 8.44 -4.79
CA LEU A 254 38.42 9.58 -4.91
C LEU A 254 39.78 9.16 -5.50
N ALA A 255 40.34 8.01 -5.09
CA ALA A 255 41.61 7.53 -5.63
C ALA A 255 41.51 7.13 -7.11
N VAL A 256 40.37 6.56 -7.52
CA VAL A 256 40.08 6.21 -8.92
C VAL A 256 39.85 7.47 -9.77
N SER A 257 39.04 8.44 -9.31
CA SER A 257 38.74 9.66 -10.06
C SER A 257 39.96 10.57 -10.25
N GLU A 258 40.84 10.66 -9.25
CA GLU A 258 42.09 11.45 -9.31
C GLU A 258 43.27 10.67 -9.93
N GLY A 259 43.07 9.42 -10.36
CA GLY A 259 44.12 8.58 -10.95
C GLY A 259 45.31 8.30 -10.02
N LEU A 260 45.08 8.24 -8.70
CA LEU A 260 46.15 8.07 -7.72
C LEU A 260 46.76 6.64 -7.81
N PRO A 261 48.10 6.50 -7.95
CA PRO A 261 48.75 5.20 -8.12
C PRO A 261 48.88 4.42 -6.81
N VAL A 262 47.74 4.00 -6.25
CA VAL A 262 47.64 3.16 -5.05
C VAL A 262 47.41 1.71 -5.47
N LYS A 263 48.22 0.78 -4.95
CA LYS A 263 48.23 -0.64 -5.37
C LYS A 263 46.84 -1.28 -5.46
N ASP A 264 45.93 -0.94 -4.54
CA ASP A 264 44.61 -1.55 -4.42
C ASP A 264 43.54 -0.89 -5.33
N THR A 265 43.89 0.17 -6.07
CA THR A 265 42.98 0.92 -6.99
C THR A 265 43.56 1.17 -8.37
N VAL A 266 44.83 0.85 -8.65
CA VAL A 266 45.48 1.09 -9.95
C VAL A 266 44.75 0.40 -11.11
N GLU A 267 44.33 -0.85 -10.95
CA GLU A 267 43.62 -1.59 -12.00
C GLU A 267 42.27 -0.93 -12.34
N GLU A 268 41.51 -0.53 -11.32
CA GLU A 268 40.23 0.17 -11.48
C GLU A 268 40.40 1.59 -12.05
N ALA A 269 41.47 2.30 -11.67
CA ALA A 269 41.78 3.62 -12.22
C ALA A 269 42.15 3.55 -13.72
N ILE A 270 42.89 2.51 -14.14
CA ILE A 270 43.20 2.29 -15.56
C ILE A 270 41.93 1.92 -16.34
N ALA A 271 41.08 1.04 -15.80
CA ALA A 271 39.81 0.67 -16.43
C ALA A 271 38.86 1.89 -16.57
N TYR A 272 38.76 2.71 -15.52
CA TYR A 272 37.97 3.95 -15.53
C TYR A 272 38.51 4.98 -16.54
N ALA A 273 39.83 5.14 -16.63
CA ALA A 273 40.46 6.01 -17.62
C ALA A 273 40.24 5.51 -19.07
N GLY A 274 40.30 4.19 -19.29
CA GLY A 274 40.00 3.57 -20.59
C GLY A 274 38.56 3.81 -21.03
N SER A 275 37.59 3.53 -20.14
CA SER A 275 36.16 3.76 -20.41
C SER A 275 35.85 5.25 -20.68
N ASN A 276 36.49 6.17 -19.96
CA ASN A 276 36.36 7.60 -20.26
C ASN A 276 37.00 7.99 -21.61
N ALA A 277 38.11 7.36 -22.01
CA ALA A 277 38.74 7.61 -23.30
C ALA A 277 37.86 7.11 -24.46
N GLU A 278 37.30 5.90 -24.35
CA GLU A 278 36.31 5.34 -25.30
C GLU A 278 35.02 6.20 -25.36
N GLY A 279 34.57 6.71 -24.21
CA GLY A 279 33.44 7.65 -24.12
C GLY A 279 33.70 9.02 -24.75
N VAL A 280 34.96 9.46 -24.86
CA VAL A 280 35.35 10.67 -25.59
C VAL A 280 35.52 10.37 -27.08
N ASP A 281 36.19 9.27 -27.43
CA ASP A 281 36.40 8.81 -28.82
C ASP A 281 35.08 8.65 -29.58
N SER A 282 34.09 7.97 -28.95
CA SER A 282 32.74 7.81 -29.51
C SER A 282 31.94 9.12 -29.67
N ARG A 283 32.36 10.22 -29.03
CA ARG A 283 31.70 11.54 -29.07
C ARG A 283 32.46 12.58 -29.91
N VAL A 284 33.69 12.29 -30.33
CA VAL A 284 34.56 13.23 -31.06
C VAL A 284 34.92 12.66 -32.43
N ASP A 285 34.50 13.32 -33.49
CA ASP A 285 34.87 12.96 -34.86
C ASP A 285 36.34 13.33 -35.14
N LEU A 286 37.24 12.39 -34.85
CA LEU A 286 38.69 12.54 -34.98
C LEU A 286 39.16 12.81 -36.42
N GLU A 287 38.37 12.46 -37.45
CA GLU A 287 38.73 12.80 -38.85
C GLU A 287 38.69 14.31 -39.12
N SER A 288 38.00 15.10 -38.26
CA SER A 288 37.89 16.55 -38.41
C SER A 288 39.06 17.35 -37.82
N VAL A 289 39.95 16.72 -37.03
CA VAL A 289 41.02 17.40 -36.27
C VAL A 289 42.39 17.05 -36.84
N ASN A 290 42.87 17.86 -37.80
CA ASN A 290 44.20 17.65 -38.41
C ASN A 290 45.34 18.06 -37.45
N LEU A 291 45.98 17.07 -36.83
CA LEU A 291 47.18 17.22 -35.99
C LEU A 291 48.42 16.72 -36.75
N GLU A 292 49.01 17.60 -37.56
CA GLU A 292 50.28 17.34 -38.26
C GLU A 292 51.50 17.62 -37.34
N GLU A 293 52.19 16.53 -37.00
CA GLU A 293 53.65 16.40 -36.72
C GLU A 293 54.37 17.35 -35.74
N GLU A 294 54.93 16.75 -34.67
CA GLU A 294 56.34 17.03 -34.32
C GLU A 294 57.00 15.77 -33.71
N THR A 295 58.28 15.54 -34.03
CA THR A 295 59.22 14.48 -33.55
C THR A 295 59.13 13.05 -34.12
N GLU A 296 59.71 12.87 -35.30
CA GLU A 296 60.57 11.69 -35.60
C GLU A 296 61.94 11.80 -34.88
N GLU A 297 62.78 10.77 -35.03
CA GLU A 297 64.20 10.63 -34.61
C GLU A 297 64.49 10.25 -33.14
N GLU A 298 64.54 8.94 -32.84
CA GLU A 298 65.78 8.22 -32.46
C GLU A 298 65.52 6.69 -32.27
N GLU A 299 65.70 5.90 -33.35
CA GLU A 299 66.07 4.48 -33.25
C GLU A 299 67.45 4.29 -33.91
N GLU A 300 68.47 3.83 -33.17
CA GLU A 300 69.40 2.82 -33.68
C GLU A 300 70.22 2.11 -32.57
N ASP A 301 70.30 0.79 -32.72
CA ASP A 301 71.34 -0.14 -32.25
C ASP A 301 71.66 -0.35 -30.74
N THR A 302 71.39 -1.59 -30.28
CA THR A 302 72.49 -2.59 -30.27
C THR A 302 71.98 -4.04 -30.18
N GLU A 303 72.21 -4.82 -31.23
CA GLU A 303 72.02 -6.29 -31.27
C GLU A 303 73.30 -7.08 -30.86
N THR A 304 73.18 -8.42 -30.82
CA THR A 304 74.19 -9.50 -30.61
C THR A 304 74.52 -9.89 -29.15
N ASP A 305 74.60 -11.18 -28.77
CA ASP A 305 74.50 -12.44 -29.56
C ASP A 305 73.92 -13.65 -28.75
N LYS A 306 73.73 -14.76 -29.47
CA LYS A 306 73.15 -16.11 -29.19
C LYS A 306 73.66 -16.83 -27.91
N GLU A 307 73.09 -17.96 -27.43
CA GLU A 307 72.69 -19.18 -28.16
C GLU A 307 71.73 -20.13 -27.38
N GLU A 308 71.22 -21.15 -28.07
CA GLU A 308 70.03 -21.99 -27.78
C GLU A 308 70.18 -23.06 -26.66
N THR A 309 69.06 -23.58 -26.15
CA THR A 309 68.73 -25.04 -26.29
C THR A 309 67.27 -25.39 -25.97
N ASP A 310 66.60 -26.09 -26.89
CA ASP A 310 65.30 -26.77 -26.71
C ASP A 310 65.36 -27.94 -25.71
N LYS A 311 64.25 -28.24 -25.01
CA LYS A 311 63.41 -29.43 -25.33
C LYS A 311 62.22 -29.72 -24.39
N GLU A 312 61.16 -30.16 -25.08
CA GLU A 312 60.15 -31.18 -24.70
C GLU A 312 58.95 -30.78 -23.80
N ASP A 313 57.81 -31.32 -24.23
CA ASP A 313 56.42 -30.96 -23.93
C ASP A 313 55.63 -32.28 -23.66
N GLU A 314 54.34 -32.18 -23.34
CA GLU A 314 53.39 -33.30 -23.02
C GLU A 314 53.67 -34.03 -21.68
N GLU A 315 52.70 -34.53 -20.90
CA GLU A 315 51.27 -34.87 -21.08
C GLU A 315 50.65 -34.98 -19.64
N THR A 316 49.38 -34.73 -19.28
CA THR A 316 48.13 -35.43 -19.68
C THR A 316 46.88 -34.80 -18.99
N GLU A 317 45.71 -34.88 -19.66
CA GLU A 317 44.33 -35.18 -19.18
C GLU A 317 43.66 -34.52 -17.92
N ALA A 318 42.32 -34.32 -17.85
CA ALA A 318 41.20 -34.35 -18.82
C ALA A 318 39.84 -33.93 -18.18
N LYS A 319 38.85 -33.58 -19.03
CA LYS A 319 37.36 -33.59 -18.83
C LYS A 319 36.74 -32.52 -17.89
N ASP A 320 35.48 -32.09 -18.04
CA ASP A 320 34.33 -32.72 -18.75
C ASP A 320 33.32 -31.72 -19.39
N GLU A 321 32.28 -32.26 -20.06
CA GLU A 321 31.14 -31.60 -20.76
C GLU A 321 30.02 -31.15 -19.76
N THR A 322 28.97 -30.35 -20.02
CA THR A 322 28.25 -29.85 -21.24
C THR A 322 27.37 -28.61 -20.91
N GLU A 323 26.71 -27.98 -21.91
CA GLU A 323 25.49 -27.10 -21.81
C GLU A 323 25.61 -25.69 -21.14
N SER A 324 24.79 -24.67 -21.45
CA SER A 324 23.67 -24.49 -22.41
C SER A 324 23.48 -23.00 -22.79
N GLU A 325 22.76 -22.72 -23.89
CA GLU A 325 22.28 -21.36 -24.22
C GLU A 325 21.20 -20.88 -23.24
N GLU A 326 21.21 -19.61 -22.85
CA GLU A 326 19.98 -18.86 -22.62
C GLU A 326 20.18 -17.39 -23.03
N LYS A 327 19.11 -16.75 -23.55
CA LYS A 327 19.14 -15.40 -24.10
C LYS A 327 18.50 -14.43 -23.13
N GLU A 328 19.23 -13.42 -22.69
CA GLU A 328 18.63 -12.19 -22.20
C GLU A 328 18.61 -11.14 -23.32
N LYS A 329 17.51 -10.38 -23.38
CA LYS A 329 17.43 -9.16 -24.17
C LYS A 329 17.95 -8.04 -23.28
N GLU A 330 19.07 -7.42 -23.66
CA GLU A 330 19.33 -6.05 -23.23
C GLU A 330 18.39 -5.13 -24.02
N GLU A 331 17.55 -4.40 -23.32
CA GLU A 331 16.84 -3.24 -23.84
C GLU A 331 17.51 -2.03 -23.20
N SER A 332 18.25 -1.27 -24.02
CA SER A 332 19.10 -0.17 -23.56
C SER A 332 18.27 1.01 -23.10
N GLN A 333 18.41 1.43 -21.84
CA GLN A 333 17.99 2.74 -21.40
C GLN A 333 18.88 3.80 -22.08
N GLU A 334 18.28 4.53 -23.01
CA GLU A 334 18.84 5.73 -23.61
C GLU A 334 18.30 6.91 -22.79
N ASP A 335 19.14 7.55 -21.99
CA ASP A 335 18.78 8.74 -21.20
C ASP A 335 18.44 9.90 -22.15
N SER A 336 17.17 9.97 -22.57
CA SER A 336 16.63 11.13 -23.28
C SER A 336 16.38 12.24 -22.26
N GLU A 337 17.26 13.24 -22.26
CA GLU A 337 17.07 14.51 -21.54
C GLU A 337 15.75 15.16 -22.00
N VAL A 338 14.71 15.08 -21.16
CA VAL A 338 13.34 15.51 -21.50
C VAL A 338 13.25 17.03 -21.48
N ASP A 339 12.89 17.64 -22.61
CA ASP A 339 12.70 19.10 -22.71
C ASP A 339 11.31 19.48 -22.17
N TYR A 340 11.25 19.77 -20.87
CA TYR A 340 10.02 20.18 -20.17
C TYR A 340 9.37 21.45 -20.73
N SER A 341 10.09 22.26 -21.53
CA SER A 341 9.52 23.46 -22.15
C SER A 341 8.48 23.16 -23.22
N GLU A 342 8.60 22.04 -23.95
CA GLU A 342 7.61 21.61 -24.96
C GLU A 342 6.31 21.09 -24.29
N ILE A 343 6.43 20.41 -23.14
CA ILE A 343 5.30 19.87 -22.35
C ILE A 343 4.45 21.02 -21.79
N VAL A 344 5.08 22.01 -21.16
CA VAL A 344 4.45 23.24 -20.69
C VAL A 344 3.76 23.99 -21.85
N ASP A 345 4.23 23.83 -23.08
CA ASP A 345 3.66 24.57 -24.21
C ASP A 345 2.26 24.09 -24.64
N GLN A 346 1.86 22.89 -24.22
CA GLN A 346 0.57 22.25 -24.55
C GLN A 346 -0.61 22.72 -23.68
N SER A 347 -1.80 22.13 -23.90
CA SER A 347 -2.97 22.39 -23.07
C SER A 347 -2.89 21.66 -21.72
N ILE A 348 -3.66 22.12 -20.71
CA ILE A 348 -3.54 21.60 -19.33
C ILE A 348 -3.95 20.12 -19.23
N SER A 349 -4.80 19.59 -20.12
CA SER A 349 -5.10 18.16 -20.16
C SER A 349 -3.89 17.37 -20.67
N ASP A 350 -3.33 17.83 -21.77
CA ASP A 350 -2.35 17.08 -22.57
C ASP A 350 -1.01 17.06 -21.83
N ALA A 351 -0.61 18.19 -21.23
CA ALA A 351 0.57 18.27 -20.35
C ALA A 351 0.46 17.38 -19.11
N LYS A 352 -0.75 17.13 -18.57
CA LYS A 352 -0.94 16.20 -17.44
C LYS A 352 -0.87 14.74 -17.86
N GLU A 353 -1.34 14.43 -19.07
CA GLU A 353 -1.26 13.09 -19.65
C GLU A 353 0.22 12.74 -19.92
N GLU A 354 0.96 13.65 -20.56
CA GLU A 354 2.39 13.47 -20.90
C GLU A 354 3.31 13.39 -19.65
N ILE A 355 3.06 14.21 -18.62
CA ILE A 355 3.78 14.07 -17.32
C ILE A 355 3.48 12.73 -16.65
N GLY A 356 2.27 12.19 -16.81
CA GLY A 356 1.88 10.88 -16.29
C GLY A 356 2.47 9.68 -17.04
N GLU A 357 3.03 9.88 -18.24
CA GLU A 357 3.73 8.84 -19.01
C GLU A 357 5.25 8.79 -18.71
N LEU A 358 5.81 9.78 -18.00
CA LEU A 358 7.21 9.81 -17.60
C LEU A 358 7.48 8.88 -16.39
N GLN A 359 8.58 8.12 -16.43
CA GLN A 359 8.93 7.19 -15.35
C GLN A 359 9.47 7.89 -14.09
N GLU A 360 10.22 8.99 -14.26
CA GLU A 360 10.73 9.85 -13.18
C GLU A 360 10.65 11.33 -13.63
N PRO A 361 9.47 11.99 -13.57
CA PRO A 361 9.34 13.40 -13.89
C PRO A 361 9.97 14.30 -12.81
N ASP A 362 10.80 15.25 -13.23
CA ASP A 362 11.36 16.29 -12.35
C ASP A 362 10.35 17.44 -12.19
N PHE A 363 9.52 17.38 -11.14
CA PHE A 363 8.48 18.37 -10.88
C PHE A 363 9.02 19.78 -10.61
N ASP A 364 10.21 19.92 -9.99
CA ASP A 364 10.87 21.20 -9.77
C ASP A 364 11.18 21.88 -11.11
N ALA A 365 11.76 21.13 -12.06
CA ALA A 365 12.08 21.62 -13.39
C ALA A 365 10.83 21.99 -14.21
N ILE A 366 9.73 21.25 -14.04
CA ILE A 366 8.45 21.55 -14.71
C ILE A 366 7.79 22.82 -14.12
N ILE A 367 7.90 23.03 -12.81
CA ILE A 367 7.42 24.25 -12.13
C ILE A 367 8.21 25.47 -12.63
N GLU A 368 9.55 25.41 -12.67
CA GLU A 368 10.38 26.50 -13.19
C GLU A 368 10.03 26.83 -14.66
N ALA A 369 9.80 25.81 -15.50
CA ALA A 369 9.38 25.99 -16.90
C ALA A 369 7.96 26.59 -17.06
N GLU A 370 7.01 26.27 -16.19
CA GLU A 370 5.66 26.85 -16.22
C GLU A 370 5.65 28.30 -15.71
N GLU A 371 6.44 28.63 -14.67
CA GLU A 371 6.62 30.00 -14.20
C GLU A 371 7.23 30.90 -15.28
N ASP A 372 8.25 30.43 -16.01
CA ASP A 372 8.90 31.21 -17.08
C ASP A 372 8.03 31.40 -18.35
N ASN A 373 7.05 30.53 -18.62
CA ASN A 373 6.26 30.55 -19.85
C ASN A 373 4.83 31.14 -19.67
N LYS A 374 3.99 30.56 -18.80
CA LYS A 374 2.52 30.82 -18.79
C LYS A 374 1.89 31.08 -17.43
N GLU A 375 2.57 30.84 -16.32
CA GLU A 375 2.11 31.10 -14.94
C GLU A 375 0.67 30.57 -14.66
N ARG A 376 0.28 29.40 -15.20
CA ARG A 376 -1.09 28.87 -15.04
C ARG A 376 -1.31 28.36 -13.62
N LYS A 377 -1.85 29.22 -12.75
CA LYS A 377 -2.12 28.92 -11.34
C LYS A 377 -2.75 27.56 -11.04
N THR A 378 -3.74 27.12 -11.83
CA THR A 378 -4.42 25.82 -11.64
C THR A 378 -3.59 24.60 -12.07
N PHE A 379 -2.46 24.83 -12.75
CA PHE A 379 -1.49 23.81 -13.12
C PHE A 379 -0.30 23.84 -12.15
N LEU A 380 0.17 25.02 -11.74
CA LEU A 380 1.12 25.18 -10.62
C LEU A 380 0.57 24.58 -9.31
N GLU A 381 -0.65 24.94 -8.90
CA GLU A 381 -1.35 24.31 -7.74
C GLU A 381 -1.57 22.80 -7.90
N TRP A 382 -1.40 22.24 -9.10
CA TRP A 382 -1.46 20.79 -9.30
C TRP A 382 -0.07 20.15 -9.23
N LEU A 383 0.96 20.78 -9.81
CA LEU A 383 2.36 20.35 -9.73
C LEU A 383 2.89 20.40 -8.28
N GLU A 384 2.60 21.47 -7.53
CA GLU A 384 2.90 21.61 -6.09
C GLU A 384 2.20 20.54 -5.20
N ASN A 385 1.24 19.78 -5.75
CA ASN A 385 0.59 18.65 -5.08
C ASN A 385 1.05 17.27 -5.63
N GLN A 386 2.09 17.24 -6.48
CA GLN A 386 2.75 16.00 -6.95
C GLN A 386 4.20 15.87 -6.43
N GLU A 387 4.74 16.93 -5.82
CA GLU A 387 5.95 16.93 -4.96
C GLU A 387 5.68 16.24 -3.60
#